data_AF-A0A9K3KAW8-F1
#
_entry.id   AF-A0A9K3KAW8-F1
#
_cell.length_a   1.000
_cell.length_b   1.000
_cell.length_c   1.000
_cell.angle_alpha   90.00
_cell.angle_beta   90.00
_cell.angle_gamma   90.00
#
_symmetry.space_group_name_H-M   'P 1'
#
loop_
_entity.id
_entity.type
_entity.pdbx_description
1 polymer ?
#
loop_
_entity_poly.entity_id
_entity_poly.type
_entity_poly.pdbx_seq_one_letter_code
_entity_poly.pdbx_strand_id
1 'polypeptide(L)'
;MMFSRIALLLAVVFGSSKTEAFTPSSISRVSTKVPSSLIFLSNRLSPSRFRSGSCRDMASSPATTEPPPTIPSWKDIYNTIGQTAVGKALNDDANQRSNGYGAAHVHNKLRKFASTNDPKIILYRDHAGWCPYCQKTMLLVEEKQIPLQIELINMRSYGDKPNSFLQKVPGGLLPALEVDGQVITESAVIMQLLDEWHPDLKPMVPPKSSPQYRQYQYLMQLERELFRWWCTFMFRPESGTAGGGSLGGALSGLLGGNNNNRNNPTGSMSPQMQGFVECLEEVNAALRQTKGPFFLDFTDGPSMIDFVFASHVERMLASCAYWKGMDLRSSQQYPQLQALQQWLDALEKAEYYLAFKSDYYTHIKDIPPQYGPSYEGIAFPDRIDEYQSNILGRDGKSWTLPLDHDDGLQPLYRGPPLPLCVLEAAGITADPDGSYQSADSAAMATACRQMAAWKLSGNGPKISIFSSRGGPQGAKNPRKTFGAELADPYAESDANIVDSVDAALRITGLCLQDVDDHSGMSLPSSMYKDMLTSSVPQDHVDGVISSLAYLRDRIGVPRDLPLASARYLRAYLNWAIDTLTGR
;
A
#
# COMPACT_ATOMS: atom_id res chain seq x y z
N MET A 1 14.31 -10.94 19.65
CA MET A 1 15.61 -11.66 19.56
C MET A 1 15.97 -12.00 18.11
N MET A 2 16.09 -11.00 17.23
CA MET A 2 16.56 -11.20 15.85
C MET A 2 17.49 -10.07 15.33
N PHE A 3 17.87 -9.12 16.19
CA PHE A 3 18.72 -7.97 15.84
C PHE A 3 20.12 -7.97 16.50
N SER A 4 20.57 -9.09 17.06
CA SER A 4 21.86 -9.14 17.81
C SER A 4 22.92 -10.08 17.20
N ARG A 5 22.75 -10.58 15.96
CA ARG A 5 23.69 -11.53 15.35
C ARG A 5 24.52 -11.00 14.17
N ILE A 6 24.46 -9.70 13.86
CA ILE A 6 25.27 -9.09 12.79
C ILE A 6 26.45 -8.24 13.32
N ALA A 7 26.60 -8.08 14.65
CA ALA A 7 27.70 -7.32 15.25
C ALA A 7 28.75 -8.19 15.99
N LEU A 8 28.74 -9.52 15.84
CA LEU A 8 29.63 -10.41 16.58
C LEU A 8 30.41 -11.36 15.66
N LEU A 9 31.27 -10.78 14.81
CA LEU A 9 32.35 -11.51 14.13
C LEU A 9 33.72 -10.82 14.30
N LEU A 10 33.87 -10.08 15.40
CA LEU A 10 35.14 -9.61 15.95
C LEU A 10 35.07 -9.80 17.48
N ALA A 11 36.12 -10.41 18.06
CA ALA A 11 36.31 -10.76 19.48
C ALA A 11 35.73 -12.10 19.97
N VAL A 12 36.45 -13.19 19.66
CA VAL A 12 36.65 -14.28 20.62
C VAL A 12 37.71 -13.78 21.61
N VAL A 13 37.43 -13.82 22.92
CA VAL A 13 38.37 -14.05 24.05
C VAL A 13 37.73 -13.55 25.38
N PHE A 14 37.59 -14.49 26.34
CA PHE A 14 37.17 -14.38 27.76
C PHE A 14 35.66 -14.25 28.14
N GLY A 15 35.12 -15.34 28.69
CA GLY A 15 34.89 -15.43 30.14
C GLY A 15 33.53 -15.04 30.76
N SER A 16 32.72 -16.08 31.03
CA SER A 16 31.94 -16.32 32.27
C SER A 16 30.60 -15.61 32.57
N SER A 17 29.55 -16.45 32.57
CA SER A 17 28.50 -16.66 33.61
C SER A 17 27.74 -15.46 34.23
N LYS A 18 26.41 -15.41 34.06
CA LYS A 18 25.39 -15.94 34.99
C LYS A 18 23.97 -15.53 34.55
N THR A 19 23.07 -16.47 34.76
CA THR A 19 21.61 -16.43 34.66
C THR A 19 20.97 -15.62 35.79
N GLU A 20 19.83 -14.96 35.56
CA GLU A 20 18.68 -15.02 36.48
C GLU A 20 17.38 -14.55 35.83
N ALA A 21 16.29 -15.22 36.25
CA ALA A 21 14.93 -15.11 35.76
C ALA A 21 14.10 -14.23 36.70
N PHE A 22 13.05 -13.59 36.17
CA PHE A 22 12.03 -12.92 36.98
C PHE A 22 10.62 -13.32 36.52
N THR A 23 9.84 -13.85 37.46
CA THR A 23 8.42 -14.18 37.38
C THR A 23 7.55 -13.03 37.93
N PRO A 24 6.26 -12.95 37.56
CA PRO A 24 5.40 -11.79 37.85
C PRO A 24 4.55 -11.95 39.12
N SER A 25 4.21 -10.83 39.77
CA SER A 25 3.30 -10.78 40.92
C SER A 25 2.03 -9.94 40.64
N SER A 26 0.92 -10.67 40.59
CA SER A 26 -0.46 -10.42 41.06
C SER A 26 -0.92 -9.10 41.75
N ILE A 27 -2.11 -8.66 41.28
CA ILE A 27 -3.36 -8.28 42.00
C ILE A 27 -3.42 -6.93 42.77
N SER A 28 -4.39 -6.07 42.39
CA SER A 28 -5.55 -5.74 43.26
C SER A 28 -6.68 -5.00 42.52
N ARG A 29 -7.92 -5.43 42.82
CA ARG A 29 -9.21 -4.84 42.42
C ARG A 29 -9.54 -3.66 43.33
N VAL A 30 -10.18 -2.63 42.78
CA VAL A 30 -10.99 -1.68 43.56
C VAL A 30 -12.38 -1.55 42.95
N SER A 31 -13.38 -1.57 43.82
CA SER A 31 -14.82 -1.55 43.60
C SER A 31 -15.41 -0.19 44.03
N THR A 32 -16.71 0.00 43.80
CA THR A 32 -17.65 1.03 44.28
C THR A 32 -17.81 2.25 43.35
N LYS A 33 -18.98 2.85 43.12
CA LYS A 33 -20.38 2.64 43.57
C LYS A 33 -21.28 3.47 42.62
N VAL A 34 -22.50 2.99 42.36
CA VAL A 34 -23.56 3.71 41.62
C VAL A 34 -24.58 4.24 42.64
N PRO A 35 -25.25 5.39 42.36
CA PRO A 35 -26.57 5.65 42.89
C PRO A 35 -27.64 5.89 41.81
N SER A 36 -28.81 5.30 42.02
CA SER A 36 -30.13 5.60 41.43
C SER A 36 -30.73 6.82 42.18
N SER A 37 -31.65 7.67 41.68
CA SER A 37 -33.00 7.45 41.12
C SER A 37 -33.76 8.81 41.05
N LEU A 38 -34.87 8.88 40.28
CA LEU A 38 -36.09 9.75 40.36
C LEU A 38 -36.55 10.18 38.93
N ILE A 39 -37.55 9.57 38.26
CA ILE A 39 -39.04 9.64 38.38
C ILE A 39 -39.69 10.91 37.77
N PHE A 40 -40.33 10.67 36.61
CA PHE A 40 -41.57 11.23 35.99
C PHE A 40 -41.75 12.74 35.76
N LEU A 41 -42.07 13.10 34.50
CA LEU A 41 -43.31 13.82 34.16
C LEU A 41 -43.71 13.60 32.69
N SER A 42 -44.94 13.11 32.51
CA SER A 42 -45.66 12.95 31.25
C SER A 42 -46.23 14.28 30.75
N ASN A 43 -46.30 14.48 29.43
CA ASN A 43 -47.34 15.34 28.85
C ASN A 43 -47.85 14.80 27.50
N ARG A 44 -49.18 14.66 27.46
CA ARG A 44 -50.01 14.31 26.31
C ARG A 44 -50.21 15.56 25.43
N LEU A 45 -50.27 15.38 24.12
CA LEU A 45 -50.96 16.30 23.21
C LEU A 45 -51.94 15.52 22.35
N SER A 46 -53.16 16.05 22.27
CA SER A 46 -54.35 15.52 21.61
C SER A 46 -54.49 16.07 20.16
N PRO A 47 -55.38 15.49 19.32
CA PRO A 47 -55.32 15.60 17.86
C PRO A 47 -56.21 16.71 17.29
N SER A 48 -55.91 17.19 16.07
CA SER A 48 -56.76 18.12 15.33
C SER A 48 -57.14 17.64 13.92
N ARG A 49 -58.43 17.35 13.80
CA ARG A 49 -59.39 17.58 12.70
C ARG A 49 -59.04 17.20 11.24
N PHE A 50 -59.78 16.18 10.81
CA PHE A 50 -60.35 15.93 9.49
C PHE A 50 -60.75 17.18 8.68
N ARG A 51 -60.46 17.14 7.37
CA ARG A 51 -61.28 17.73 6.31
C ARG A 51 -61.46 16.72 5.18
N SER A 52 -62.72 16.40 4.91
CA SER A 52 -63.22 15.54 3.84
C SER A 52 -63.12 16.20 2.47
N GLY A 53 -62.56 15.49 1.49
CA GLY A 53 -62.59 15.85 0.08
C GLY A 53 -62.85 14.61 -0.79
N SER A 54 -63.98 14.64 -1.50
CA SER A 54 -64.56 13.68 -2.44
C SER A 54 -63.64 12.65 -3.12
N CYS A 55 -64.07 11.38 -3.06
CA CYS A 55 -63.61 10.30 -3.92
C CYS A 55 -63.86 10.60 -5.41
N ARG A 56 -62.88 10.29 -6.26
CA ARG A 56 -63.07 9.94 -7.67
C ARG A 56 -62.39 8.59 -7.87
N ASP A 57 -63.19 7.60 -8.21
CA ASP A 57 -62.73 6.27 -8.59
C ASP A 57 -61.85 6.36 -9.83
N MET A 58 -60.55 6.10 -9.68
CA MET A 58 -59.67 5.71 -10.78
C MET A 58 -59.37 4.24 -10.59
N ALA A 59 -59.90 3.41 -11.50
CA ALA A 59 -59.58 2.00 -11.56
C ALA A 59 -58.07 1.83 -11.70
N SER A 60 -57.44 1.24 -10.68
CA SER A 60 -56.04 0.84 -10.72
C SER A 60 -55.91 -0.44 -11.55
N SER A 61 -55.22 -0.36 -12.68
CA SER A 61 -54.65 -1.54 -13.32
C SER A 61 -53.77 -2.28 -12.31
N PRO A 62 -53.80 -3.62 -12.24
CA PRO A 62 -52.91 -4.35 -11.35
C PRO A 62 -51.48 -4.07 -11.82
N ALA A 63 -50.69 -3.42 -10.95
CA ALA A 63 -49.26 -3.33 -11.13
C ALA A 63 -48.74 -4.77 -11.18
N THR A 64 -48.29 -5.21 -12.35
CA THR A 64 -47.41 -6.35 -12.47
C THR A 64 -46.17 -6.02 -11.65
N THR A 65 -46.11 -6.54 -10.43
CA THR A 65 -44.90 -6.54 -9.62
C THR A 65 -43.87 -7.35 -10.40
N GLU A 66 -42.96 -6.66 -11.09
CA GLU A 66 -41.75 -7.30 -11.60
C GLU A 66 -41.09 -8.03 -10.43
N PRO A 67 -40.58 -9.26 -10.64
CA PRO A 67 -39.83 -9.95 -9.60
C PRO A 67 -38.68 -9.06 -9.15
N PRO A 68 -38.32 -9.08 -7.85
CA PRO A 68 -37.22 -8.26 -7.35
C PRO A 68 -35.97 -8.54 -8.20
N PRO A 69 -35.21 -7.49 -8.57
CA PRO A 69 -34.04 -7.64 -9.42
C PRO A 69 -33.09 -8.67 -8.80
N THR A 70 -32.85 -9.76 -9.52
CA THR A 70 -31.96 -10.83 -9.07
C THR A 70 -30.52 -10.37 -9.14
N ILE A 71 -29.76 -10.50 -8.05
CA ILE A 71 -28.33 -10.19 -8.02
C ILE A 71 -27.62 -11.11 -9.03
N PRO A 72 -26.98 -10.59 -10.09
CA PRO A 72 -26.28 -11.40 -11.10
C PRO A 72 -25.21 -12.29 -10.47
N SER A 73 -24.82 -13.37 -11.15
CA SER A 73 -23.70 -14.20 -10.67
C SER A 73 -22.36 -13.48 -10.86
N TRP A 74 -21.31 -13.91 -10.15
CA TRP A 74 -19.96 -13.40 -10.40
C TRP A 74 -19.51 -13.54 -11.85
N LYS A 75 -19.93 -14.61 -12.52
CA LYS A 75 -19.63 -14.84 -13.93
C LYS A 75 -20.32 -13.79 -14.81
N ASP A 76 -21.56 -13.45 -14.51
CA ASP A 76 -22.29 -12.42 -15.27
C ASP A 76 -21.64 -11.04 -15.08
N ILE A 77 -21.33 -10.69 -13.82
CA ILE A 77 -20.61 -9.45 -13.47
C ILE A 77 -19.26 -9.39 -14.22
N TYR A 78 -18.47 -10.47 -14.20
CA TYR A 78 -17.18 -10.55 -14.87
C TYR A 78 -17.31 -10.47 -16.41
N ASN A 79 -18.35 -11.07 -16.98
CA ASN A 79 -18.60 -11.00 -18.42
C ASN A 79 -19.01 -9.60 -18.85
N THR A 80 -19.88 -8.93 -18.09
CA THR A 80 -20.31 -7.54 -18.35
C THR A 80 -19.12 -6.60 -18.31
N ILE A 81 -18.28 -6.67 -17.26
CA ILE A 81 -17.07 -5.83 -17.21
C ILE A 81 -16.08 -6.20 -18.32
N GLY A 82 -15.93 -7.49 -18.65
CA GLY A 82 -15.06 -7.95 -19.73
C GLY A 82 -15.48 -7.49 -21.14
N GLN A 83 -16.70 -6.98 -21.31
CA GLN A 83 -17.18 -6.39 -22.56
C GLN A 83 -16.86 -4.90 -22.70
N THR A 84 -16.47 -4.21 -21.61
CA THR A 84 -15.99 -2.83 -21.71
C THR A 84 -14.61 -2.79 -22.36
N ALA A 85 -14.22 -1.63 -22.91
CA ALA A 85 -12.89 -1.46 -23.50
C ALA A 85 -11.78 -1.77 -22.49
N VAL A 86 -11.90 -1.27 -21.25
CA VAL A 86 -10.96 -1.52 -20.16
C VAL A 86 -10.95 -3.01 -19.76
N GLY A 87 -12.11 -3.64 -19.59
CA GLY A 87 -12.17 -5.05 -19.19
C GLY A 87 -11.60 -5.98 -20.27
N LYS A 88 -11.82 -5.68 -21.55
CA LYS A 88 -11.18 -6.38 -22.66
C LYS A 88 -9.66 -6.22 -22.62
N ALA A 89 -9.15 -5.00 -22.44
CA ALA A 89 -7.72 -4.74 -22.36
C ALA A 89 -7.05 -5.47 -21.17
N LEU A 90 -7.73 -5.53 -20.02
CA LEU A 90 -7.26 -6.28 -18.84
C LEU A 90 -7.24 -7.80 -19.09
N ASN A 91 -8.25 -8.34 -19.77
CA ASN A 91 -8.28 -9.76 -20.15
C ASN A 91 -7.16 -10.09 -21.15
N ASP A 92 -6.97 -9.24 -22.16
CA ASP A 92 -5.92 -9.40 -23.16
C ASP A 92 -4.53 -9.33 -22.50
N ASP A 93 -4.29 -8.35 -21.62
CA ASP A 93 -3.04 -8.24 -20.85
C ASP A 93 -2.82 -9.45 -19.93
N ALA A 94 -3.84 -9.91 -19.19
CA ALA A 94 -3.72 -11.09 -18.34
C ALA A 94 -3.29 -12.33 -19.15
N ASN A 95 -3.85 -12.49 -20.36
CA ASN A 95 -3.43 -13.54 -21.29
C ASN A 95 -1.98 -13.33 -21.75
N GLN A 96 -1.56 -12.12 -22.11
CA GLN A 96 -0.18 -11.83 -22.51
C GLN A 96 0.82 -12.08 -21.37
N ARG A 97 0.49 -11.68 -20.14
CA ARG A 97 1.31 -11.92 -18.94
C ARG A 97 1.48 -13.40 -18.65
N SER A 98 0.43 -14.21 -18.85
CA SER A 98 0.53 -15.67 -18.69
C SER A 98 1.54 -16.32 -19.66
N ASN A 99 1.76 -15.68 -20.82
CA ASN A 99 2.73 -16.10 -21.84
C ASN A 99 4.10 -15.41 -21.71
N GLY A 100 4.27 -14.48 -20.75
CA GLY A 100 5.52 -13.77 -20.49
C GLY A 100 5.72 -12.44 -21.23
N TYR A 101 4.72 -11.95 -21.96
CA TYR A 101 4.82 -10.78 -22.85
C TYR A 101 4.04 -9.54 -22.39
N GLY A 102 3.09 -9.69 -21.46
CA GLY A 102 2.25 -8.57 -21.00
C GLY A 102 2.95 -7.62 -20.02
N ALA A 103 2.16 -6.71 -19.46
CA ALA A 103 2.64 -5.64 -18.59
C ALA A 103 3.35 -6.14 -17.32
N ALA A 104 4.12 -5.22 -16.73
CA ALA A 104 4.68 -5.38 -15.39
C ALA A 104 3.58 -5.67 -14.36
N HIS A 105 3.77 -6.72 -13.55
CA HIS A 105 2.83 -7.06 -12.49
C HIS A 105 3.49 -7.93 -11.42
N VAL A 106 3.16 -7.69 -10.15
CA VAL A 106 3.68 -8.44 -8.99
C VAL A 106 3.48 -9.96 -9.01
N HIS A 107 2.57 -10.47 -9.85
CA HIS A 107 2.19 -11.89 -9.89
C HIS A 107 2.63 -12.57 -11.20
N ASN A 108 3.41 -11.87 -12.03
CA ASN A 108 4.00 -12.51 -13.20
C ASN A 108 4.89 -13.68 -12.73
N LYS A 109 4.69 -14.85 -13.35
CA LYS A 109 5.48 -16.06 -13.12
C LYS A 109 6.53 -16.30 -14.20
N LEU A 110 6.48 -15.50 -15.27
CA LEU A 110 7.34 -15.60 -16.43
C LEU A 110 7.49 -14.21 -17.04
N ARG A 111 8.71 -13.87 -17.43
CA ARG A 111 9.06 -12.69 -18.20
C ARG A 111 9.89 -13.10 -19.40
N LYS A 112 9.39 -12.83 -20.59
CA LYS A 112 10.08 -13.07 -21.86
C LYS A 112 10.47 -11.76 -22.55
N PHE A 113 9.73 -10.67 -22.34
CA PHE A 113 9.96 -9.40 -23.04
C PHE A 113 10.01 -9.64 -24.55
N ALA A 114 11.06 -9.22 -25.25
CA ALA A 114 11.24 -9.51 -26.68
C ALA A 114 11.81 -10.92 -26.97
N SER A 115 12.19 -11.71 -25.96
CA SER A 115 12.79 -13.03 -26.15
C SER A 115 11.78 -14.08 -26.60
N THR A 116 12.22 -14.95 -27.51
CA THR A 116 11.48 -16.14 -27.94
C THR A 116 11.88 -17.41 -27.19
N ASN A 117 13.03 -17.39 -26.50
CA ASN A 117 13.54 -18.54 -25.76
C ASN A 117 12.95 -18.60 -24.36
N ASP A 118 12.76 -19.83 -23.86
CA ASP A 118 12.40 -20.04 -22.46
C ASP A 118 13.58 -19.68 -21.54
N PRO A 119 13.38 -18.80 -20.54
CA PRO A 119 14.45 -18.40 -19.65
C PRO A 119 14.95 -19.56 -18.79
N LYS A 120 16.27 -19.65 -18.60
CA LYS A 120 16.91 -20.64 -17.72
C LYS A 120 17.06 -20.16 -16.27
N ILE A 121 16.92 -18.85 -16.07
CA ILE A 121 17.07 -18.21 -14.77
C ILE A 121 15.71 -18.25 -14.05
N ILE A 122 15.71 -18.68 -12.80
CA ILE A 122 14.53 -18.63 -11.91
C ILE A 122 14.81 -17.62 -10.80
N LEU A 123 13.94 -16.62 -10.66
CA LEU A 123 13.95 -15.68 -9.55
C LEU A 123 12.86 -16.05 -8.54
N TYR A 124 13.27 -16.42 -7.34
CA TYR A 124 12.38 -16.55 -6.20
C TYR A 124 12.20 -15.18 -5.55
N ARG A 125 10.96 -14.70 -5.50
CA ARG A 125 10.62 -13.43 -4.83
C ARG A 125 9.38 -13.58 -3.96
N ASP A 126 9.15 -12.57 -3.15
CA ASP A 126 8.08 -12.56 -2.18
C ASP A 126 6.69 -12.51 -2.88
N HIS A 127 5.72 -13.28 -2.40
CA HIS A 127 4.40 -13.37 -3.04
C HIS A 127 3.62 -12.05 -2.96
N ALA A 128 3.69 -11.34 -1.82
CA ALA A 128 2.90 -10.14 -1.59
C ALA A 128 3.41 -8.89 -2.33
N GLY A 129 4.69 -8.86 -2.75
CA GLY A 129 5.31 -7.70 -3.38
C GLY A 129 5.73 -6.62 -2.41
N TRP A 130 6.01 -7.01 -1.17
CA TRP A 130 6.27 -6.12 -0.05
C TRP A 130 7.73 -6.15 0.41
N CYS A 131 8.56 -7.06 -0.10
CA CYS A 131 9.96 -7.10 0.26
C CYS A 131 10.76 -6.05 -0.54
N PRO A 132 11.47 -5.10 0.11
CA PRO A 132 12.24 -4.07 -0.61
C PRO A 132 13.35 -4.68 -1.46
N TYR A 133 13.94 -5.78 -0.99
CA TYR A 133 15.00 -6.47 -1.71
C TYR A 133 14.49 -7.19 -2.97
N CYS A 134 13.27 -7.73 -2.93
CA CYS A 134 12.62 -8.30 -4.10
C CYS A 134 12.20 -7.20 -5.07
N GLN A 135 11.66 -6.08 -4.55
CA GLN A 135 11.24 -4.92 -5.32
C GLN A 135 12.38 -4.37 -6.18
N LYS A 136 13.52 -3.99 -5.59
CA LYS A 136 14.65 -3.45 -6.36
C LYS A 136 15.21 -4.42 -7.40
N THR A 137 15.14 -5.73 -7.11
CA THR A 137 15.57 -6.77 -8.07
C THR A 137 14.61 -6.82 -9.26
N MET A 138 13.30 -6.76 -9.02
CA MET A 138 12.30 -6.70 -10.08
C MET A 138 12.38 -5.40 -10.90
N LEU A 139 12.63 -4.25 -10.28
CA LEU A 139 12.84 -2.99 -11.01
C LEU A 139 14.01 -3.10 -12.00
N LEU A 140 15.13 -3.72 -11.58
CA LEU A 140 16.26 -3.98 -12.48
C LEU A 140 15.90 -4.94 -13.62
N VAL A 141 15.23 -6.05 -13.30
CA VAL A 141 14.78 -7.04 -14.28
C VAL A 141 13.90 -6.39 -15.33
N GLU A 142 13.02 -5.49 -14.92
CA GLU A 142 12.06 -4.87 -15.80
C GLU A 142 12.64 -3.76 -16.68
N GLU A 143 13.43 -2.87 -16.09
CA GLU A 143 14.11 -1.79 -16.83
C GLU A 143 15.13 -2.35 -17.83
N LYS A 144 15.89 -3.38 -17.44
CA LYS A 144 16.87 -4.03 -18.31
C LYS A 144 16.23 -5.09 -19.22
N GLN A 145 14.95 -5.42 -19.02
CA GLN A 145 14.19 -6.42 -19.77
C GLN A 145 14.82 -7.82 -19.77
N ILE A 146 15.24 -8.31 -18.60
CA ILE A 146 15.92 -9.60 -18.45
C ILE A 146 14.92 -10.76 -18.47
N PRO A 147 14.96 -11.67 -19.45
CA PRO A 147 14.06 -12.82 -19.47
C PRO A 147 14.33 -13.76 -18.30
N LEU A 148 13.31 -14.10 -17.51
CA LEU A 148 13.40 -15.02 -16.38
C LEU A 148 12.07 -15.67 -16.03
N GLN A 149 12.14 -16.79 -15.32
CA GLN A 149 11.01 -17.40 -14.62
C GLN A 149 10.92 -16.84 -13.21
N ILE A 150 9.72 -16.75 -12.65
CA ILE A 150 9.47 -16.19 -11.32
C ILE A 150 8.68 -17.18 -10.48
N GLU A 151 9.24 -17.53 -9.32
CA GLU A 151 8.53 -18.28 -8.29
C GLU A 151 8.16 -17.37 -7.11
N LEU A 152 6.87 -17.33 -6.80
CA LEU A 152 6.32 -16.52 -5.70
C LEU A 152 6.34 -17.34 -4.41
N ILE A 153 7.09 -16.86 -3.43
CA ILE A 153 7.32 -17.52 -2.15
C ILE A 153 6.83 -16.63 -1.01
N ASN A 154 6.15 -17.21 -0.02
CA ASN A 154 5.73 -16.44 1.16
C ASN A 154 6.94 -15.91 1.95
N MET A 155 6.84 -14.71 2.52
CA MET A 155 7.77 -14.30 3.58
C MET A 155 7.39 -14.96 4.89
N ARG A 156 8.38 -15.13 5.77
CA ARG A 156 8.15 -15.66 7.13
C ARG A 156 7.13 -14.84 7.92
N SER A 157 6.97 -13.56 7.58
CA SER A 157 6.05 -12.63 8.22
C SER A 157 4.58 -12.81 7.83
N TYR A 158 4.26 -13.58 6.79
CA TYR A 158 2.88 -13.73 6.29
C TYR A 158 2.48 -15.14 5.82
N GLY A 159 3.34 -16.15 5.96
CA GLY A 159 2.97 -17.53 5.65
C GLY A 159 4.13 -18.50 5.75
N ASP A 160 3.82 -19.80 5.76
CA ASP A 160 4.86 -20.82 5.67
C ASP A 160 5.46 -20.86 4.25
N LYS A 161 6.76 -21.10 4.20
CA LYS A 161 7.51 -21.26 2.96
C LYS A 161 7.42 -22.71 2.50
N PRO A 162 7.27 -23.00 1.19
CA PRO A 162 7.27 -24.36 0.69
C PRO A 162 8.56 -25.11 1.05
N ASN A 163 8.45 -26.38 1.45
CA ASN A 163 9.61 -27.22 1.78
C ASN A 163 10.56 -27.38 0.57
N SER A 164 10.02 -27.44 -0.65
CA SER A 164 10.81 -27.47 -1.89
C SER A 164 11.73 -26.26 -2.02
N PHE A 165 11.28 -25.07 -1.61
CA PHE A 165 12.09 -23.86 -1.59
C PHE A 165 13.13 -23.91 -0.47
N LEU A 166 12.74 -24.33 0.75
CA LEU A 166 13.66 -24.39 1.90
C LEU A 166 14.79 -25.41 1.72
N GLN A 167 14.58 -26.46 0.94
CA GLN A 167 15.65 -27.40 0.57
C GLN A 167 16.73 -26.74 -0.30
N LYS A 168 16.33 -25.82 -1.19
CA LYS A 168 17.24 -25.04 -2.05
C LYS A 168 17.85 -23.84 -1.31
N VAL A 169 17.06 -23.16 -0.48
CA VAL A 169 17.46 -21.98 0.30
C VAL A 169 17.19 -22.25 1.79
N PRO A 170 18.10 -22.91 2.52
CA PRO A 170 17.88 -23.26 3.94
C PRO A 170 17.60 -22.07 4.86
N GLY A 171 18.18 -20.90 4.56
CA GLY A 171 17.89 -19.65 5.27
C GLY A 171 16.49 -19.08 5.00
N GLY A 172 15.83 -19.55 3.94
CA GLY A 172 14.55 -19.03 3.46
C GLY A 172 14.59 -17.55 3.05
N LEU A 173 15.77 -17.02 2.71
CA LEU A 173 15.96 -15.63 2.31
C LEU A 173 15.36 -15.36 0.93
N LEU A 174 14.84 -14.15 0.74
CA LEU A 174 14.35 -13.66 -0.55
C LEU A 174 14.93 -12.25 -0.80
N PRO A 175 15.20 -11.88 -2.06
CA PRO A 175 15.13 -12.73 -3.24
C PRO A 175 16.22 -13.82 -3.26
N ALA A 176 15.99 -14.86 -4.05
CA ALA A 176 17.00 -15.86 -4.38
C ALA A 176 16.96 -16.13 -5.90
N LEU A 177 18.13 -16.33 -6.50
CA LEU A 177 18.28 -16.61 -7.92
C LEU A 177 18.76 -18.05 -8.10
N GLU A 178 18.16 -18.80 -9.01
CA GLU A 178 18.63 -20.12 -9.43
C GLU A 178 18.98 -20.13 -10.91
N VAL A 179 20.18 -20.63 -11.20
CA VAL A 179 20.70 -20.81 -12.55
C VAL A 179 21.58 -22.04 -12.57
N ASP A 180 21.38 -22.94 -13.53
CA ASP A 180 22.14 -24.19 -13.69
C ASP A 180 22.26 -25.02 -12.39
N GLY A 181 21.17 -25.03 -11.59
CA GLY A 181 21.09 -25.74 -10.31
C GLY A 181 21.84 -25.08 -9.14
N GLN A 182 22.51 -23.95 -9.37
CA GLN A 182 23.15 -23.15 -8.32
C GLN A 182 22.20 -22.07 -7.82
N VAL A 183 22.21 -21.84 -6.52
CA VAL A 183 21.36 -20.86 -5.85
C VAL A 183 22.22 -19.72 -5.29
N ILE A 184 21.86 -18.50 -5.65
CA ILE A 184 22.51 -17.28 -5.20
C ILE A 184 21.51 -16.49 -4.38
N THR A 185 21.92 -16.09 -3.18
CA THR A 185 21.17 -15.17 -2.31
C THR A 185 21.88 -13.82 -2.26
N GLU A 186 21.29 -12.84 -1.57
CA GLU A 186 21.72 -11.43 -1.53
C GLU A 186 21.32 -10.62 -2.76
N SER A 187 20.31 -9.77 -2.60
CA SER A 187 19.76 -8.93 -3.69
C SER A 187 20.81 -8.10 -4.44
N ALA A 188 21.80 -7.52 -3.74
CA ALA A 188 22.84 -6.72 -4.40
C ALA A 188 23.74 -7.57 -5.31
N VAL A 189 24.06 -8.80 -4.91
CA VAL A 189 24.86 -9.74 -5.72
C VAL A 189 24.04 -10.24 -6.90
N ILE A 190 22.78 -10.61 -6.66
CA ILE A 190 21.84 -11.03 -7.71
C ILE A 190 21.73 -9.94 -8.79
N MET A 191 21.48 -8.69 -8.39
CA MET A 191 21.37 -7.56 -9.31
C MET A 191 22.64 -7.34 -10.15
N GLN A 192 23.83 -7.43 -9.53
CA GLN A 192 25.11 -7.32 -10.24
C GLN A 192 25.32 -8.44 -11.25
N LEU A 193 25.08 -9.70 -10.86
CA LEU A 193 25.22 -10.84 -11.77
C LEU A 193 24.24 -10.77 -12.93
N LEU A 194 22.99 -10.37 -12.67
CA LEU A 194 21.99 -10.17 -13.71
C LEU A 194 22.42 -9.10 -14.73
N ASP A 195 23.04 -8.01 -14.27
CA ASP A 195 23.59 -6.98 -15.16
C ASP A 195 24.80 -7.51 -15.96
N GLU A 196 25.73 -8.21 -15.31
CA GLU A 196 26.96 -8.76 -15.90
C GLU A 196 26.69 -9.89 -16.91
N TRP A 197 25.70 -10.75 -16.67
CA TRP A 197 25.34 -11.87 -17.56
C TRP A 197 24.57 -11.44 -18.80
N HIS A 198 24.10 -10.19 -18.85
CA HIS A 198 23.37 -9.64 -20.00
C HIS A 198 24.05 -8.35 -20.50
N PRO A 199 25.31 -8.41 -20.97
CA PRO A 199 26.06 -7.24 -21.42
C PRO A 199 25.48 -6.59 -22.68
N ASP A 200 24.68 -7.34 -23.45
CA ASP A 200 24.02 -6.86 -24.68
C ASP A 200 22.77 -6.01 -24.39
N LEU A 201 22.25 -6.04 -23.16
CA LEU A 201 21.14 -5.21 -22.70
C LEU A 201 21.65 -3.94 -22.03
N LYS A 202 20.79 -2.95 -21.82
CA LYS A 202 21.10 -1.67 -21.16
C LYS A 202 22.00 -1.89 -19.92
N PRO A 203 23.21 -1.32 -19.83
CA PRO A 203 24.05 -1.47 -18.65
C PRO A 203 23.40 -0.75 -17.47
N MET A 204 23.43 -1.37 -16.28
CA MET A 204 22.81 -0.81 -15.07
C MET A 204 23.85 -0.38 -14.02
N VAL A 205 25.12 -0.78 -14.20
CA VAL A 205 26.27 -0.32 -13.43
C VAL A 205 27.29 0.34 -14.36
N PRO A 206 27.86 1.51 -13.99
CA PRO A 206 28.93 2.12 -14.77
C PRO A 206 30.17 1.23 -14.90
N PRO A 207 30.95 1.33 -15.99
CA PRO A 207 32.20 0.61 -16.12
C PRO A 207 33.16 0.91 -14.96
N LYS A 208 33.81 -0.11 -14.39
CA LYS A 208 34.68 0.02 -13.19
C LYS A 208 35.81 1.04 -13.34
N SER A 209 36.24 1.32 -14.57
CA SER A 209 37.28 2.30 -14.89
C SER A 209 36.77 3.75 -14.98
N SER A 210 35.45 3.97 -14.98
CA SER A 210 34.83 5.30 -15.15
C SER A 210 34.79 6.10 -13.84
N PRO A 211 34.88 7.44 -13.89
CA PRO A 211 34.60 8.30 -12.73
C PRO A 211 33.22 8.06 -12.11
N GLN A 212 32.23 7.73 -12.93
CA GLN A 212 30.84 7.43 -12.54
C GLN A 212 30.76 6.17 -11.68
N TYR A 213 31.67 5.22 -11.82
CA TYR A 213 31.74 4.07 -10.93
C TYR A 213 32.15 4.45 -9.51
N ARG A 214 33.06 5.42 -9.34
CA ARG A 214 33.38 5.95 -8.00
C ARG A 214 32.17 6.64 -7.37
N GLN A 215 31.40 7.39 -8.17
CA GLN A 215 30.15 7.98 -7.71
C GLN A 215 29.14 6.90 -7.30
N TYR A 216 28.98 5.85 -8.10
CA TYR A 216 28.15 4.69 -7.77
C TYR A 216 28.54 4.06 -6.43
N GLN A 217 29.84 3.88 -6.17
CA GLN A 217 30.33 3.34 -4.89
C GLN A 217 30.04 4.26 -3.70
N TYR A 218 30.20 5.58 -3.87
CA TYR A 218 29.82 6.57 -2.86
C TYR A 218 28.32 6.51 -2.56
N LEU A 219 27.48 6.48 -3.60
CA LEU A 219 26.03 6.41 -3.46
C LEU A 219 25.56 5.13 -2.75
N MET A 220 26.21 3.99 -2.98
CA MET A 220 25.93 2.74 -2.24
C MET A 220 26.23 2.87 -0.74
N GLN A 221 27.20 3.72 -0.34
CA GLN A 221 27.48 4.00 1.06
C GLN A 221 26.49 5.01 1.63
N LEU A 222 26.15 6.04 0.85
CA LEU A 222 25.17 7.06 1.23
C LEU A 222 23.78 6.45 1.44
N GLU A 223 23.37 5.48 0.62
CA GLU A 223 22.11 4.77 0.80
C GLU A 223 22.06 4.01 2.13
N ARG A 224 23.15 3.32 2.50
CA ARG A 224 23.25 2.62 3.79
C ARG A 224 23.22 3.58 4.97
N GLU A 225 23.85 4.75 4.82
CA GLU A 225 23.84 5.81 5.81
C GLU A 225 22.43 6.38 5.99
N LEU A 226 21.72 6.66 4.89
CA LEU A 226 20.32 7.08 4.92
C LEU A 226 19.43 6.04 5.60
N PHE A 227 19.59 4.76 5.24
CA PHE A 227 18.86 3.66 5.87
C PHE A 227 19.14 3.57 7.38
N ARG A 228 20.39 3.78 7.80
CA ARG A 228 20.78 3.79 9.22
C ARG A 228 20.12 4.95 9.98
N TRP A 229 20.11 6.13 9.40
CA TRP A 229 19.44 7.29 10.00
C TRP A 229 17.94 7.10 10.08
N TRP A 230 17.31 6.61 9.01
CA TRP A 230 15.90 6.25 9.02
C TRP A 230 15.57 5.25 10.12
N CYS A 231 16.35 4.17 10.26
CA CYS A 231 16.16 3.20 11.33
C CYS A 231 16.32 3.81 12.72
N THR A 232 17.29 4.73 12.88
CA THR A 232 17.52 5.46 14.13
C THR A 232 16.34 6.37 14.47
N PHE A 233 15.73 6.98 13.45
CA PHE A 233 14.63 7.92 13.60
C PHE A 233 13.27 7.23 13.80
N MET A 234 13.01 6.11 13.11
CA MET A 234 11.75 5.37 13.21
C MET A 234 11.69 4.43 14.42
N PHE A 235 12.75 3.64 14.65
CA PHE A 235 12.69 2.47 15.53
C PHE A 235 13.41 2.67 16.86
N ARG A 236 13.72 3.91 17.22
CA ARG A 236 14.22 4.28 18.55
C ARG A 236 13.39 5.43 19.11
N PRO A 237 13.23 5.52 20.45
CA PRO A 237 12.60 6.69 21.06
C PRO A 237 13.36 7.96 20.69
N GLU A 238 12.63 8.99 20.29
CA GLU A 238 13.21 10.31 20.09
C GLU A 238 13.54 10.95 21.44
N SER A 239 14.74 11.50 21.55
CA SER A 239 15.10 12.35 22.67
C SER A 239 14.56 13.75 22.42
N GLY A 240 13.78 14.29 23.35
CA GLY A 240 13.46 15.72 23.34
C GLY A 240 14.74 16.55 23.35
N THR A 241 14.70 17.75 22.78
CA THR A 241 15.82 18.69 22.84
C THR A 241 16.00 19.23 24.26
N ALA A 242 16.55 18.42 25.14
CA ALA A 242 17.11 18.93 26.37
C ALA A 242 18.32 19.78 25.98
N GLY A 243 18.27 21.09 26.29
CA GLY A 243 19.45 21.93 26.31
C GLY A 243 20.57 21.19 27.04
N GLY A 244 21.65 20.92 26.31
CA GLY A 244 22.65 19.94 26.71
C GLY A 244 23.24 20.24 28.09
N GLY A 245 22.90 19.41 29.08
CA GLY A 245 23.67 19.24 30.32
C GLY A 245 24.95 18.43 30.13
N SER A 246 25.57 18.55 28.96
CA SER A 246 26.89 17.99 28.64
C SER A 246 27.80 19.15 28.28
N LEU A 247 29.07 19.07 28.67
CA LEU A 247 30.11 20.11 28.56
C LEU A 247 30.22 20.79 27.18
N GLY A 248 29.63 20.23 26.11
CA GLY A 248 29.54 20.83 24.77
C GLY A 248 28.49 21.96 24.61
N GLY A 249 27.46 22.04 25.45
CA GLY A 249 26.44 23.09 25.38
C GLY A 249 26.97 24.50 25.70
N ALA A 250 28.01 24.59 26.53
CA ALA A 250 28.65 25.85 26.89
C ALA A 250 29.50 26.45 25.75
N LEU A 251 29.92 25.63 24.78
CA LEU A 251 30.73 26.09 23.63
C LEU A 251 29.89 26.61 22.46
N SER A 252 28.64 26.13 22.32
CA SER A 252 27.73 26.63 21.27
C SER A 252 27.18 28.02 21.55
N GLY A 253 27.14 28.47 22.82
CA GLY A 253 26.73 29.83 23.18
C GLY A 253 27.79 30.90 22.93
N LEU A 254 29.03 30.51 22.63
CA LEU A 254 30.18 31.41 22.45
C LEU A 254 30.58 31.64 20.99
N LEU A 255 30.02 30.87 20.05
CA LEU A 255 30.22 31.04 18.61
C LEU A 255 28.90 31.46 17.99
N GLY A 256 28.70 32.79 17.95
CA GLY A 256 27.47 33.42 17.48
C GLY A 256 27.10 33.04 16.04
N GLY A 257 25.97 32.36 15.91
CA GLY A 257 25.22 32.19 14.66
C GLY A 257 23.82 32.77 14.83
N ASN A 258 23.57 33.88 14.14
CA ASN A 258 22.36 34.70 14.22
C ASN A 258 21.13 33.96 13.67
N ASN A 259 20.40 33.23 14.51
CA ASN A 259 19.16 32.54 14.14
C ASN A 259 17.95 33.48 14.31
N ASN A 260 17.85 34.48 13.42
CA ASN A 260 16.67 35.34 13.29
C ASN A 260 15.94 35.00 11.99
N ASN A 261 15.23 33.88 11.98
CA ASN A 261 14.18 33.63 10.99
C ASN A 261 12.90 33.21 11.70
N ARG A 262 12.00 34.17 11.95
CA ARG A 262 10.75 34.04 12.71
C ARG A 262 9.64 33.25 11.97
N ASN A 263 10.00 32.42 11.00
CA ASN A 263 9.08 31.58 10.21
C ASN A 263 9.38 30.08 10.31
N ASN A 264 10.06 29.62 11.38
CA ASN A 264 10.30 28.20 11.59
C ASN A 264 9.25 27.63 12.56
N PRO A 265 8.19 26.91 12.10
CA PRO A 265 7.16 26.36 12.99
C PRO A 265 7.62 25.04 13.63
N THR A 266 8.90 24.93 13.99
CA THR A 266 9.47 23.70 14.55
C THR A 266 9.46 23.76 16.06
N GLY A 267 8.61 22.93 16.67
CA GLY A 267 9.03 22.24 17.88
C GLY A 267 10.43 21.69 17.62
N SER A 268 11.37 22.00 18.49
CA SER A 268 12.79 21.75 18.28
C SER A 268 13.05 20.30 17.84
N MET A 269 13.68 20.16 16.67
CA MET A 269 13.94 18.86 16.05
C MET A 269 14.79 17.99 17.00
N SER A 270 14.43 16.72 17.13
CA SER A 270 15.25 15.76 17.85
C SER A 270 16.58 15.54 17.11
N PRO A 271 17.68 15.15 17.78
CA PRO A 271 18.93 14.79 17.11
C PRO A 271 18.75 13.69 16.06
N GLN A 272 17.81 12.76 16.30
CA GLN A 272 17.48 11.68 15.37
C GLN A 272 16.82 12.22 14.09
N MET A 273 15.87 13.14 14.24
CA MET A 273 15.23 13.81 13.11
C MET A 273 16.25 14.65 12.33
N GLN A 274 17.09 15.41 13.03
CA GLN A 274 18.09 16.26 12.42
C GLN A 274 19.06 15.45 11.56
N GLY A 275 19.68 14.39 12.10
CA GLY A 275 20.61 13.56 11.32
C GLY A 275 19.97 12.85 10.12
N PHE A 276 18.70 12.48 10.22
CA PHE A 276 17.94 11.95 9.09
C PHE A 276 17.70 12.99 8.00
N VAL A 277 17.28 14.21 8.36
CA VAL A 277 17.05 15.29 7.40
C VAL A 277 18.37 15.75 6.75
N GLU A 278 19.46 15.87 7.51
CA GLU A 278 20.79 16.21 6.98
C GLU A 278 21.25 15.16 5.95
N CYS A 279 21.06 13.87 6.24
CA CYS A 279 21.40 12.81 5.29
C CYS A 279 20.52 12.84 4.03
N LEU A 280 19.22 13.16 4.15
CA LEU A 280 18.35 13.38 2.99
C LEU A 280 18.82 14.58 2.13
N GLU A 281 19.31 15.64 2.75
CA GLU A 281 19.87 16.79 2.05
C GLU A 281 21.16 16.42 1.29
N GLU A 282 22.00 15.54 1.83
CA GLU A 282 23.15 14.98 1.12
C GLU A 282 22.72 14.15 -0.11
N VAL A 283 21.70 13.31 0.04
CA VAL A 283 21.11 12.54 -1.07
C VAL A 283 20.56 13.47 -2.15
N ASN A 284 19.83 14.50 -1.74
CA ASN A 284 19.32 15.53 -2.65
C ASN A 284 20.47 16.32 -3.32
N ALA A 285 21.57 16.58 -2.62
CA ALA A 285 22.76 17.20 -3.20
C ALA A 285 23.42 16.29 -4.24
N ALA A 286 23.46 14.97 -4.01
CA ALA A 286 23.98 14.02 -4.98
C ALA A 286 23.12 13.98 -6.27
N LEU A 287 21.79 14.03 -6.16
CA LEU A 287 20.87 14.15 -7.30
C LEU A 287 21.03 15.46 -8.09
N ARG A 288 21.45 16.55 -7.43
CA ARG A 288 21.71 17.83 -8.12
C ARG A 288 23.02 17.87 -8.92
N GLN A 289 23.90 16.88 -8.75
CA GLN A 289 25.17 16.83 -9.46
C GLN A 289 25.03 16.30 -10.89
N THR A 290 23.89 15.70 -11.23
CA THR A 290 23.59 15.14 -12.55
C THR A 290 22.76 16.10 -13.40
N LYS A 291 22.76 15.88 -14.72
CA LYS A 291 21.96 16.67 -15.68
C LYS A 291 20.49 16.26 -15.64
N GLY A 292 20.25 14.97 -15.43
CA GLY A 292 18.91 14.39 -15.34
C GLY A 292 18.44 14.21 -13.90
N PRO A 293 17.22 13.67 -13.71
CA PRO A 293 16.64 13.46 -12.39
C PRO A 293 17.22 12.23 -11.67
N PHE A 294 18.07 11.44 -12.31
CA PHE A 294 18.62 10.18 -11.77
C PHE A 294 20.03 10.37 -11.22
N PHE A 295 20.46 9.48 -10.31
CA PHE A 295 21.72 9.63 -9.57
C PHE A 295 23.00 9.61 -10.42
N LEU A 296 22.94 9.15 -11.67
CA LEU A 296 24.11 9.05 -12.55
C LEU A 296 23.79 9.45 -14.00
N ASP A 297 24.67 10.27 -14.60
CA ASP A 297 24.65 10.62 -16.03
C ASP A 297 25.38 9.58 -16.90
N PHE A 298 25.04 8.28 -16.77
CA PHE A 298 25.63 7.24 -17.63
C PHE A 298 24.63 6.56 -18.57
N THR A 299 23.33 6.64 -18.28
CA THR A 299 22.23 6.18 -19.14
C THR A 299 21.14 7.25 -19.22
N ASP A 300 20.32 7.22 -20.27
CA ASP A 300 19.17 8.14 -20.45
C ASP A 300 17.98 7.89 -19.49
N GLY A 301 18.15 7.01 -18.50
CA GLY A 301 17.13 6.62 -17.55
C GLY A 301 17.75 6.11 -16.24
N PRO A 302 16.95 5.50 -15.35
CA PRO A 302 17.44 5.03 -14.07
C PRO A 302 18.50 3.93 -14.26
N SER A 303 19.35 3.82 -13.26
CA SER A 303 20.38 2.82 -13.12
C SER A 303 20.14 1.94 -11.91
N MET A 304 21.05 0.97 -11.67
CA MET A 304 20.93 0.09 -10.51
C MET A 304 20.85 0.87 -9.19
N ILE A 305 21.60 1.97 -9.06
CA ILE A 305 21.64 2.72 -7.80
C ILE A 305 20.30 3.40 -7.49
N ASP A 306 19.58 3.87 -8.50
CA ASP A 306 18.24 4.43 -8.34
C ASP A 306 17.30 3.40 -7.71
N PHE A 307 17.35 2.13 -8.14
CA PHE A 307 16.50 1.08 -7.57
C PHE A 307 16.92 0.66 -6.16
N VAL A 308 18.21 0.76 -5.83
CA VAL A 308 18.69 0.54 -4.46
C VAL A 308 18.07 1.58 -3.52
N PHE A 309 18.11 2.87 -3.89
CA PHE A 309 17.47 3.94 -3.11
C PHE A 309 15.95 3.82 -3.07
N ALA A 310 15.30 3.63 -4.22
CA ALA A 310 13.84 3.69 -4.36
C ALA A 310 13.13 2.74 -3.39
N SER A 311 13.63 1.50 -3.28
CA SER A 311 13.03 0.49 -2.40
C SER A 311 12.98 0.91 -0.91
N HIS A 312 13.94 1.68 -0.41
CA HIS A 312 13.89 2.17 0.97
C HIS A 312 13.25 3.54 1.08
N VAL A 313 13.46 4.44 0.12
CA VAL A 313 12.85 5.77 0.14
C VAL A 313 11.33 5.68 0.14
N GLU A 314 10.70 4.79 -0.65
CA GLU A 314 9.24 4.60 -0.60
C GLU A 314 8.71 4.29 0.81
N ARG A 315 9.44 3.45 1.56
CA ARG A 315 9.11 3.11 2.96
C ARG A 315 9.34 4.31 3.88
N MET A 316 10.37 5.10 3.63
CA MET A 316 10.63 6.35 4.34
C MET A 316 9.48 7.34 4.13
N LEU A 317 8.98 7.52 2.90
CA LEU A 317 7.85 8.42 2.62
C LEU A 317 6.62 8.06 3.46
N ALA A 318 6.21 6.79 3.43
CA ALA A 318 5.04 6.31 4.18
C ALA A 318 5.23 6.42 5.69
N SER A 319 6.39 5.99 6.19
CA SER A 319 6.69 5.97 7.63
C SER A 319 6.87 7.36 8.23
N CYS A 320 7.53 8.27 7.51
CA CYS A 320 7.70 9.66 7.91
C CYS A 320 6.37 10.40 7.94
N ALA A 321 5.49 10.19 6.96
CA ALA A 321 4.14 10.76 7.00
C ALA A 321 3.37 10.22 8.22
N TYR A 322 3.27 8.90 8.35
CA TYR A 322 2.40 8.26 9.36
C TYR A 322 2.86 8.42 10.80
N TRP A 323 4.15 8.17 11.09
CA TRP A 323 4.64 8.21 12.48
C TRP A 323 5.25 9.54 12.88
N LYS A 324 5.71 10.34 11.91
CA LYS A 324 6.46 11.57 12.20
C LYS A 324 5.78 12.83 11.72
N GLY A 325 4.65 12.77 11.00
CA GLY A 325 3.97 13.98 10.51
C GLY A 325 4.81 14.75 9.47
N MET A 326 5.66 14.04 8.71
CA MET A 326 6.59 14.61 7.74
C MET A 326 6.22 14.16 6.32
N ASP A 327 5.62 15.03 5.53
CA ASP A 327 5.40 14.77 4.11
C ASP A 327 6.62 15.18 3.27
N LEU A 328 7.55 14.24 3.08
CA LEU A 328 8.78 14.46 2.32
C LEU A 328 8.53 14.76 0.82
N ARG A 329 7.33 14.51 0.30
CA ARG A 329 6.93 14.83 -1.08
C ARG A 329 6.44 16.27 -1.23
N SER A 330 6.11 16.94 -0.12
CA SER A 330 5.64 18.32 -0.14
C SER A 330 6.78 19.30 -0.37
N SER A 331 6.76 19.98 -1.51
CA SER A 331 7.68 21.09 -1.82
C SER A 331 7.45 22.31 -0.91
N GLN A 332 6.26 22.44 -0.34
CA GLN A 332 5.96 23.49 0.64
C GLN A 332 6.60 23.20 2.00
N GLN A 333 6.59 21.93 2.44
CA GLN A 333 7.16 21.55 3.74
C GLN A 333 8.68 21.34 3.68
N TYR A 334 9.17 20.75 2.58
CA TYR A 334 10.58 20.40 2.40
C TYR A 334 11.12 20.93 1.05
N PRO A 335 11.17 22.25 0.84
CA PRO A 335 11.68 22.84 -0.41
C PRO A 335 13.13 22.47 -0.70
N GLN A 336 13.92 22.17 0.34
CA GLN A 336 15.31 21.75 0.20
C GLN A 336 15.47 20.34 -0.41
N LEU A 337 14.40 19.54 -0.49
CA LEU A 337 14.41 18.17 -1.05
C LEU A 337 13.89 18.12 -2.51
N GLN A 338 13.95 19.24 -3.23
CA GLN A 338 13.39 19.35 -4.59
C GLN A 338 13.92 18.30 -5.58
N ALA A 339 15.22 17.99 -5.58
CA ALA A 339 15.79 17.01 -6.50
C ALA A 339 15.37 15.58 -6.15
N LEU A 340 15.22 15.26 -4.86
CA LEU A 340 14.62 13.99 -4.42
C LEU A 340 13.17 13.87 -4.90
N GLN A 341 12.39 14.95 -4.82
CA GLN A 341 11.00 14.98 -5.29
C GLN A 341 10.92 14.77 -6.81
N GLN A 342 11.78 15.44 -7.58
CA GLN A 342 11.88 15.27 -9.03
C GLN A 342 12.33 13.87 -9.45
N TRP A 343 13.27 13.27 -8.70
CA TRP A 343 13.71 11.89 -8.90
C TRP A 343 12.57 10.89 -8.70
N LEU A 344 11.77 11.06 -7.63
CA LEU A 344 10.58 10.24 -7.40
C LEU A 344 9.54 10.42 -8.51
N ASP A 345 9.30 11.65 -8.96
CA ASP A 345 8.39 11.92 -10.08
C ASP A 345 8.88 11.28 -11.39
N ALA A 346 10.20 11.25 -11.62
CA ALA A 346 10.78 10.60 -12.79
C ALA A 346 10.64 9.06 -12.74
N LEU A 347 10.80 8.45 -11.57
CA LEU A 347 10.55 7.01 -11.38
C LEU A 347 9.07 6.66 -11.59
N GLU A 348 8.16 7.49 -11.07
CA GLU A 348 6.71 7.28 -11.18
C GLU A 348 6.22 7.27 -12.63
N LYS A 349 6.94 7.85 -13.59
CA LYS A 349 6.59 7.80 -15.02
C LYS A 349 6.78 6.42 -15.66
N ALA A 350 7.50 5.51 -15.02
CA ALA A 350 7.70 4.16 -15.52
C ALA A 350 6.58 3.21 -15.05
N GLU A 351 5.87 2.58 -15.98
CA GLU A 351 4.81 1.61 -15.66
C GLU A 351 5.33 0.49 -14.75
N TYR A 352 6.53 -0.04 -15.00
CA TYR A 352 7.09 -1.09 -14.17
C TYR A 352 7.36 -0.63 -12.74
N TYR A 353 7.72 0.64 -12.53
CA TYR A 353 7.95 1.15 -11.19
C TYR A 353 6.64 1.14 -10.40
N LEU A 354 5.56 1.64 -11.01
CA LEU A 354 4.23 1.64 -10.39
C LEU A 354 3.65 0.24 -10.19
N ALA A 355 4.02 -0.74 -11.04
CA ALA A 355 3.63 -2.13 -10.85
C ALA A 355 4.24 -2.78 -9.59
N PHE A 356 5.32 -2.22 -9.03
CA PHE A 356 5.96 -2.72 -7.80
C PHE A 356 5.96 -1.70 -6.65
N LYS A 357 5.58 -0.44 -6.88
CA LYS A 357 5.40 0.59 -5.85
C LYS A 357 4.15 0.33 -5.01
N SER A 358 4.29 0.42 -3.70
CA SER A 358 3.21 0.23 -2.73
C SER A 358 2.65 1.57 -2.25
N ASP A 359 1.42 1.54 -1.71
CA ASP A 359 0.82 2.71 -1.05
C ASP A 359 1.30 2.84 0.40
N TYR A 360 1.07 4.02 1.00
CA TYR A 360 1.46 4.30 2.37
C TYR A 360 0.74 3.39 3.36
N TYR A 361 -0.54 3.08 3.12
CA TYR A 361 -1.30 2.15 3.95
C TYR A 361 -0.62 0.78 4.03
N THR A 362 -0.28 0.21 2.89
CA THR A 362 0.37 -1.10 2.84
C THR A 362 1.75 -1.05 3.49
N HIS A 363 2.54 0.01 3.24
CA HIS A 363 3.84 0.18 3.87
C HIS A 363 3.77 0.27 5.39
N ILE A 364 2.86 1.06 5.98
CA ILE A 364 2.80 1.20 7.45
C ILE A 364 2.34 -0.09 8.14
N LYS A 365 1.66 -0.98 7.42
CA LYS A 365 1.27 -2.31 7.92
C LYS A 365 2.37 -3.36 7.74
N ASP A 366 3.23 -3.18 6.73
CA ASP A 366 4.29 -4.12 6.35
C ASP A 366 5.67 -3.78 6.94
N ILE A 367 5.90 -2.54 7.35
CA ILE A 367 7.13 -2.12 8.04
C ILE A 367 7.29 -2.82 9.40
N PRO A 368 6.27 -2.81 10.31
CA PRO A 368 6.40 -3.42 11.63
C PRO A 368 6.84 -4.89 11.64
N PRO A 369 6.30 -5.80 10.80
CA PRO A 369 6.75 -7.19 10.78
C PRO A 369 8.16 -7.39 10.19
N GLN A 370 8.67 -6.44 9.41
CA GLN A 370 10.00 -6.53 8.80
C GLN A 370 11.10 -5.90 9.64
N TYR A 371 10.83 -4.72 10.23
CA TYR A 371 11.83 -3.91 10.92
C TYR A 371 11.60 -3.80 12.43
N GLY A 372 10.37 -4.07 12.89
CA GLY A 372 9.93 -3.83 14.26
C GLY A 372 8.97 -2.63 14.37
N PRO A 373 8.29 -2.48 15.51
CA PRO A 373 7.36 -1.37 15.72
C PRO A 373 8.09 -0.01 15.68
N SER A 374 7.43 0.99 15.11
CA SER A 374 7.92 2.37 15.07
C SER A 374 7.50 3.16 16.32
N TYR A 375 8.18 4.28 16.58
CA TYR A 375 7.82 5.26 17.60
C TYR A 375 7.17 6.48 16.97
N GLU A 376 6.06 6.94 17.55
CA GLU A 376 5.45 8.22 17.19
C GLU A 376 6.40 9.38 17.47
N GLY A 377 6.35 10.39 16.61
CA GLY A 377 7.19 11.57 16.69
C GLY A 377 6.70 12.59 17.70
N ILE A 378 7.64 13.40 18.19
CA ILE A 378 7.36 14.43 19.21
C ILE A 378 7.14 15.84 18.63
N ALA A 379 7.56 16.07 17.38
CA ALA A 379 7.64 17.42 16.82
C ALA A 379 6.31 17.91 16.20
N PHE A 380 5.50 16.99 15.65
CA PHE A 380 4.36 17.35 14.78
C PHE A 380 3.08 16.56 15.07
N PRO A 381 2.57 16.58 16.32
CA PRO A 381 1.41 15.77 16.72
C PRO A 381 0.17 15.99 15.82
N ASP A 382 -0.16 17.25 15.51
CA ASP A 382 -1.34 17.54 14.67
C ASP A 382 -1.23 16.96 13.26
N ARG A 383 -0.03 17.01 12.65
CA ARG A 383 0.22 16.41 11.33
C ARG A 383 0.27 14.89 11.39
N ILE A 384 0.73 14.32 12.51
CA ILE A 384 0.68 12.87 12.74
C ILE A 384 -0.78 12.43 12.72
N ASP A 385 -1.66 13.06 13.50
CA ASP A 385 -3.08 12.73 13.55
C ASP A 385 -3.76 12.88 12.18
N GLU A 386 -3.46 13.97 11.47
CA GLU A 386 -3.96 14.22 10.11
C GLU A 386 -3.53 13.12 9.13
N TYR A 387 -2.24 12.83 9.05
CA TYR A 387 -1.71 11.84 8.09
C TYR A 387 -2.08 10.41 8.46
N GLN A 388 -2.14 10.07 9.75
CA GLN A 388 -2.68 8.77 10.17
C GLN A 388 -4.15 8.62 9.76
N SER A 389 -4.96 9.66 9.95
CA SER A 389 -6.37 9.64 9.56
C SER A 389 -6.55 9.49 8.05
N ASN A 390 -5.75 10.20 7.25
CA ASN A 390 -5.72 10.07 5.80
C ASN A 390 -5.31 8.65 5.35
N ILE A 391 -4.15 8.18 5.80
CA ILE A 391 -3.56 6.89 5.38
C ILE A 391 -4.46 5.71 5.78
N LEU A 392 -5.14 5.79 6.93
CA LEU A 392 -6.07 4.76 7.41
C LEU A 392 -7.50 4.92 6.86
N GLY A 393 -7.76 5.94 6.03
CA GLY A 393 -9.09 6.22 5.48
C GLY A 393 -10.13 6.61 6.54
N ARG A 394 -9.70 7.23 7.64
CA ARG A 394 -10.53 7.65 8.78
C ARG A 394 -10.84 9.15 8.80
N ASP A 395 -10.32 9.90 7.83
CA ASP A 395 -10.53 11.34 7.66
C ASP A 395 -11.91 11.69 7.06
N GLY A 396 -12.72 10.68 6.71
CA GLY A 396 -14.03 10.86 6.06
C GLY A 396 -13.95 11.33 4.61
N LYS A 397 -12.77 11.25 3.98
CA LYS A 397 -12.54 11.70 2.60
C LYS A 397 -11.75 10.69 1.78
N SER A 398 -10.62 10.22 2.29
CA SER A 398 -9.66 9.43 1.51
C SER A 398 -10.24 8.11 1.00
N TRP A 399 -11.10 7.47 1.80
CA TRP A 399 -11.82 6.23 1.46
C TRP A 399 -13.34 6.41 1.58
N THR A 400 -13.88 7.61 1.37
CA THR A 400 -15.32 7.89 1.47
C THR A 400 -15.80 8.48 0.14
N LEU A 401 -16.98 8.09 -0.32
CA LEU A 401 -17.56 8.66 -1.54
C LEU A 401 -18.24 10.01 -1.25
N PRO A 402 -18.18 10.99 -2.17
CA PRO A 402 -17.38 10.98 -3.41
C PRO A 402 -15.87 11.12 -3.12
N LEU A 403 -15.05 10.46 -3.94
CA LEU A 403 -13.60 10.60 -3.86
C LEU A 403 -13.13 11.83 -4.62
N ASP A 404 -12.17 12.55 -4.03
CA ASP A 404 -11.40 13.55 -4.77
C ASP A 404 -10.65 12.89 -5.93
N HIS A 405 -10.52 13.63 -7.04
CA HIS A 405 -9.84 13.13 -8.23
C HIS A 405 -8.43 12.64 -7.87
N ASP A 406 -7.62 13.47 -7.19
CA ASP A 406 -6.26 13.14 -6.75
C ASP A 406 -6.21 12.84 -5.23
N ASP A 407 -5.04 12.46 -4.73
CA ASP A 407 -4.76 12.30 -3.29
C ASP A 407 -3.75 13.36 -2.84
N GLY A 408 -4.12 14.15 -1.83
CA GLY A 408 -3.30 15.28 -1.38
C GLY A 408 -1.98 14.87 -0.72
N LEU A 409 -1.91 13.68 -0.13
CA LEU A 409 -0.72 13.16 0.58
C LEU A 409 0.09 12.19 -0.30
N GLN A 410 -0.58 11.48 -1.21
CA GLN A 410 0.00 10.50 -2.12
C GLN A 410 -0.45 10.75 -3.57
N PRO A 411 0.01 11.83 -4.23
CA PRO A 411 -0.42 12.18 -5.58
C PRO A 411 -0.40 11.00 -6.55
N LEU A 412 -1.54 10.74 -7.19
CA LEU A 412 -1.80 9.56 -7.99
C LEU A 412 -1.31 9.70 -9.44
N TYR A 413 -1.30 10.93 -9.95
CA TYR A 413 -1.21 11.20 -11.38
C TYR A 413 0.10 11.82 -11.83
N ARG A 414 1.17 11.72 -11.04
CA ARG A 414 2.51 12.15 -11.47
C ARG A 414 3.19 11.19 -12.46
N GLY A 415 2.60 10.01 -12.63
CA GLY A 415 2.86 9.02 -13.68
C GLY A 415 1.58 8.24 -13.99
N PRO A 416 1.64 7.10 -14.72
CA PRO A 416 0.44 6.37 -15.12
C PRO A 416 -0.28 5.70 -13.92
N PRO A 417 -1.45 6.18 -13.48
CA PRO A 417 -2.12 5.68 -12.26
C PRO A 417 -2.67 4.25 -12.39
N LEU A 418 -2.74 3.75 -13.62
CA LEU A 418 -3.29 2.47 -14.04
C LEU A 418 -2.33 1.86 -15.09
N PRO A 419 -2.40 0.54 -15.36
CA PRO A 419 -1.65 -0.06 -16.45
C PRO A 419 -1.89 0.67 -17.78
N LEU A 420 -0.85 0.78 -18.61
CA LEU A 420 -0.91 1.57 -19.85
C LEU A 420 -2.01 1.04 -20.79
N CYS A 421 -2.23 -0.27 -20.84
CA CYS A 421 -3.31 -0.86 -21.62
C CYS A 421 -4.72 -0.42 -21.17
N VAL A 422 -4.89 -0.11 -19.88
CA VAL A 422 -6.15 0.42 -19.33
C VAL A 422 -6.34 1.88 -19.73
N LEU A 423 -5.27 2.68 -19.62
CA LEU A 423 -5.30 4.10 -19.98
C LEU A 423 -5.58 4.27 -21.48
N GLU A 424 -4.91 3.49 -22.33
CA GLU A 424 -5.15 3.46 -23.78
C GLU A 424 -6.60 3.06 -24.10
N ALA A 425 -7.10 1.98 -23.51
CA ALA A 425 -8.46 1.51 -23.74
C ALA A 425 -9.54 2.49 -23.24
N ALA A 426 -9.23 3.29 -22.22
CA ALA A 426 -10.09 4.36 -21.71
C ALA A 426 -9.96 5.67 -22.49
N GLY A 427 -9.05 5.77 -23.48
CA GLY A 427 -8.78 7.00 -24.21
C GLY A 427 -8.11 8.09 -23.37
N ILE A 428 -7.45 7.70 -22.27
CA ILE A 428 -6.75 8.61 -21.35
C ILE A 428 -5.28 8.71 -21.79
N THR A 429 -4.85 9.92 -22.13
CA THR A 429 -3.48 10.17 -22.61
C THR A 429 -2.65 10.91 -21.56
N ALA A 430 -1.34 10.65 -21.57
CA ALA A 430 -0.40 11.38 -20.73
C ALA A 430 -0.28 12.85 -21.14
N ASP A 431 0.03 13.70 -20.17
CA ASP A 431 0.53 15.05 -20.36
C ASP A 431 1.89 15.07 -21.08
N PRO A 432 2.31 16.19 -21.68
CA PRO A 432 3.61 16.28 -22.39
C PRO A 432 4.83 15.90 -21.54
N ASP A 433 4.73 16.03 -20.21
CA ASP A 433 5.78 15.65 -19.28
C ASP A 433 5.71 14.19 -18.81
N GLY A 434 4.72 13.43 -19.26
CA GLY A 434 4.47 12.03 -18.89
C GLY A 434 3.60 11.83 -17.65
N SER A 435 3.12 12.92 -17.03
CA SER A 435 2.12 12.84 -15.96
C SER A 435 0.71 12.63 -16.53
N TYR A 436 -0.30 12.53 -15.67
CA TYR A 436 -1.71 12.39 -16.02
C TYR A 436 -2.58 13.39 -15.22
N GLN A 437 -1.98 14.50 -14.78
CA GLN A 437 -2.62 15.45 -13.88
C GLN A 437 -3.74 16.23 -14.55
N SER A 438 -3.69 16.40 -15.88
CA SER A 438 -4.75 17.05 -16.66
C SER A 438 -5.82 16.09 -17.19
N ALA A 439 -5.70 14.78 -16.88
CA ALA A 439 -6.62 13.78 -17.39
C ALA A 439 -8.07 14.06 -16.99
N ASP A 440 -9.02 13.70 -17.87
CA ASP A 440 -10.44 13.81 -17.58
C ASP A 440 -10.78 12.99 -16.32
N SER A 441 -11.27 13.68 -15.29
CA SER A 441 -11.50 13.08 -13.98
C SER A 441 -12.63 12.05 -13.99
N ALA A 442 -13.64 12.21 -14.84
CA ALA A 442 -14.75 11.27 -14.97
C ALA A 442 -14.34 10.01 -15.74
N ALA A 443 -13.56 10.17 -16.82
CA ALA A 443 -12.98 9.04 -17.55
C ALA A 443 -12.02 8.24 -16.66
N MET A 444 -11.15 8.93 -15.90
CA MET A 444 -10.23 8.31 -14.95
C MET A 444 -10.97 7.56 -13.84
N ALA A 445 -12.01 8.17 -13.26
CA ALA A 445 -12.84 7.55 -12.25
C ALA A 445 -13.51 6.27 -12.78
N THR A 446 -14.03 6.33 -14.01
CA THR A 446 -14.64 5.18 -14.68
C THR A 446 -13.64 4.05 -14.90
N ALA A 447 -12.44 4.35 -15.40
CA ALA A 447 -11.39 3.35 -15.60
C ALA A 447 -10.95 2.69 -14.28
N CYS A 448 -10.79 3.47 -13.21
CA CYS A 448 -10.45 2.95 -11.88
C CYS A 448 -11.53 2.01 -11.33
N ARG A 449 -12.82 2.40 -11.44
CA ARG A 449 -13.93 1.54 -10.98
C ARG A 449 -14.05 0.28 -11.82
N GLN A 450 -13.89 0.39 -13.14
CA GLN A 450 -13.92 -0.76 -14.04
C GLN A 450 -12.79 -1.77 -13.72
N MET A 451 -11.58 -1.30 -13.45
CA MET A 451 -10.48 -2.16 -13.01
C MET A 451 -10.74 -2.80 -11.64
N ALA A 452 -11.31 -2.05 -10.68
CA ALA A 452 -11.71 -2.58 -9.38
C ALA A 452 -12.80 -3.67 -9.51
N ALA A 453 -13.83 -3.44 -10.32
CA ALA A 453 -14.89 -4.40 -10.60
C ALA A 453 -14.35 -5.66 -11.31
N TRP A 454 -13.47 -5.49 -12.30
CA TRP A 454 -12.79 -6.58 -12.99
C TRP A 454 -11.99 -7.45 -12.02
N LYS A 455 -11.22 -6.82 -11.12
CA LYS A 455 -10.42 -7.54 -10.13
C LYS A 455 -11.27 -8.29 -9.11
N LEU A 456 -12.32 -7.64 -8.59
CA LEU A 456 -13.24 -8.23 -7.62
C LEU A 456 -13.99 -9.41 -8.23
N SER A 457 -14.58 -9.25 -9.42
CA SER A 457 -15.38 -10.28 -10.06
C SER A 457 -14.56 -11.45 -10.62
N GLY A 458 -13.31 -11.21 -11.05
CA GLY A 458 -12.43 -12.25 -11.58
C GLY A 458 -12.04 -13.34 -10.57
N ASN A 459 -12.21 -13.09 -9.27
CA ASN A 459 -11.99 -14.09 -8.21
C ASN A 459 -13.06 -14.02 -7.10
N GLY A 460 -14.26 -13.53 -7.45
CA GLY A 460 -15.33 -13.18 -6.52
C GLY A 460 -15.64 -14.25 -5.47
N PRO A 461 -15.89 -15.53 -5.83
CA PRO A 461 -16.21 -16.56 -4.85
C PRO A 461 -15.13 -16.75 -3.77
N LYS A 462 -13.84 -16.69 -4.15
CA LYS A 462 -12.74 -16.82 -3.17
C LYS A 462 -12.61 -15.55 -2.32
N ILE A 463 -12.90 -14.38 -2.89
CA ILE A 463 -12.91 -13.12 -2.16
C ILE A 463 -14.06 -13.09 -1.14
N SER A 464 -15.25 -13.60 -1.48
CA SER A 464 -16.36 -13.74 -0.53
C SER A 464 -15.99 -14.62 0.67
N ILE A 465 -15.37 -15.78 0.40
CA ILE A 465 -14.85 -16.67 1.45
C ILE A 465 -13.80 -15.94 2.29
N PHE A 466 -12.83 -15.28 1.66
CA PHE A 466 -11.78 -14.53 2.35
C PHE A 466 -12.35 -13.40 3.23
N SER A 467 -13.25 -12.59 2.68
CA SER A 467 -13.94 -11.50 3.37
C SER A 467 -14.67 -12.01 4.61
N SER A 468 -15.34 -13.15 4.50
CA SER A 468 -16.09 -13.80 5.60
C SER A 468 -15.22 -14.23 6.78
N ARG A 469 -13.89 -14.14 6.69
CA ARG A 469 -12.99 -14.28 7.84
C ARG A 469 -13.20 -13.16 8.86
N GLY A 470 -13.75 -12.02 8.47
CA GLY A 470 -14.12 -10.95 9.41
C GLY A 470 -15.35 -11.25 10.25
N GLY A 471 -16.13 -12.29 9.92
CA GLY A 471 -17.39 -12.61 10.59
C GLY A 471 -17.24 -13.05 12.06
N PRO A 472 -18.34 -13.13 12.82
CA PRO A 472 -18.33 -13.43 14.26
C PRO A 472 -17.72 -14.80 14.59
N GLN A 473 -17.86 -15.78 13.71
CA GLN A 473 -17.22 -17.09 13.84
C GLN A 473 -15.92 -17.20 13.01
N GLY A 474 -15.57 -16.16 12.26
CA GLY A 474 -14.37 -16.07 11.43
C GLY A 474 -13.15 -15.60 12.22
N ALA A 475 -11.99 -15.56 11.54
CA ALA A 475 -10.68 -15.15 12.07
C ALA A 475 -10.22 -15.96 13.30
N LYS A 476 -10.93 -17.04 13.61
CA LYS A 476 -10.49 -18.07 14.55
C LYS A 476 -9.33 -18.80 13.90
N ASN A 477 -8.21 -18.81 14.59
CA ASN A 477 -7.04 -19.54 14.14
C ASN A 477 -6.47 -20.32 15.33
N PRO A 478 -6.62 -21.66 15.35
CA PRO A 478 -5.99 -22.50 16.37
C PRO A 478 -4.48 -22.70 16.15
N ARG A 479 -3.94 -22.24 15.01
CA ARG A 479 -2.52 -22.33 14.65
C ARG A 479 -1.77 -21.02 15.00
N LYS A 480 -0.57 -20.90 14.42
CA LYS A 480 0.35 -19.78 14.55
C LYS A 480 -0.24 -18.48 13.96
N THR A 481 -0.10 -17.39 14.71
CA THR A 481 -0.28 -16.02 14.22
C THR A 481 1.00 -15.53 13.54
N PHE A 482 0.85 -14.79 12.45
CA PHE A 482 1.97 -14.13 11.76
C PHE A 482 2.01 -12.65 12.09
N GLY A 483 3.18 -12.03 11.91
CA GLY A 483 3.40 -10.64 12.32
C GLY A 483 2.79 -9.59 11.38
N ALA A 484 2.49 -9.94 10.13
CA ALA A 484 1.95 -8.99 9.15
C ALA A 484 0.42 -8.91 9.23
N GLU A 485 -0.12 -7.76 9.59
CA GLU A 485 -1.57 -7.53 9.78
C GLU A 485 -2.39 -7.77 8.51
N LEU A 486 -1.81 -7.45 7.35
CA LEU A 486 -2.41 -7.63 6.03
C LEU A 486 -2.42 -9.08 5.55
N ALA A 487 -1.88 -10.01 6.34
CA ALA A 487 -1.82 -11.41 5.98
C ALA A 487 -2.29 -12.33 7.11
N ASP A 488 -3.19 -13.21 6.73
CA ASP A 488 -3.97 -14.06 7.61
C ASP A 488 -4.09 -15.48 6.98
N PRO A 489 -2.97 -16.11 6.59
CA PRO A 489 -2.99 -17.33 5.77
C PRO A 489 -3.75 -18.51 6.40
N TYR A 490 -3.98 -18.48 7.71
CA TYR A 490 -4.66 -19.52 8.48
C TYR A 490 -5.96 -19.07 9.14
N ALA A 491 -6.43 -17.86 8.86
CA ALA A 491 -7.74 -17.43 9.35
C ALA A 491 -8.85 -18.25 8.66
N GLU A 492 -9.75 -18.80 9.48
CA GLU A 492 -10.94 -19.50 8.99
C GLU A 492 -12.06 -18.50 8.69
N SER A 493 -12.85 -18.81 7.68
CA SER A 493 -14.01 -18.03 7.27
C SER A 493 -15.24 -18.41 8.10
N ASP A 494 -16.11 -17.46 8.41
CA ASP A 494 -17.42 -17.74 8.98
C ASP A 494 -18.36 -18.30 7.91
N ALA A 495 -18.47 -19.62 7.85
CA ALA A 495 -19.28 -20.32 6.84
C ALA A 495 -20.78 -19.92 6.86
N ASN A 496 -21.30 -19.45 8.00
CA ASN A 496 -22.75 -19.16 8.13
C ASN A 496 -23.17 -17.89 7.38
N ILE A 497 -22.23 -16.98 7.14
CA ILE A 497 -22.53 -15.69 6.51
C ILE A 497 -21.91 -15.54 5.12
N VAL A 498 -21.21 -16.56 4.61
CA VAL A 498 -20.53 -16.50 3.29
C VAL A 498 -21.48 -16.06 2.19
N ASP A 499 -22.70 -16.62 2.15
CA ASP A 499 -23.68 -16.28 1.12
C ASP A 499 -24.18 -14.82 1.22
N SER A 500 -24.32 -14.30 2.44
CA SER A 500 -24.69 -12.89 2.65
C SER A 500 -23.55 -11.94 2.32
N VAL A 501 -22.32 -12.29 2.67
CA VAL A 501 -21.11 -11.54 2.28
C VAL A 501 -20.93 -11.57 0.76
N ASP A 502 -21.19 -12.71 0.13
CA ASP A 502 -21.14 -12.87 -1.32
C ASP A 502 -22.16 -11.99 -2.04
N ALA A 503 -23.42 -11.99 -1.57
CA ALA A 503 -24.46 -11.11 -2.09
C ALA A 503 -24.06 -9.62 -1.96
N ALA A 504 -23.58 -9.21 -0.79
CA ALA A 504 -23.13 -7.84 -0.55
C ALA A 504 -21.99 -7.43 -1.49
N LEU A 505 -20.97 -8.27 -1.64
CA LEU A 505 -19.83 -8.00 -2.53
C LEU A 505 -20.23 -7.97 -4.00
N ARG A 506 -21.16 -8.82 -4.44
CA ARG A 506 -21.71 -8.75 -5.81
C ARG A 506 -22.40 -7.43 -6.05
N ILE A 507 -23.20 -6.95 -5.10
CA ILE A 507 -23.84 -5.63 -5.17
C ILE A 507 -22.78 -4.52 -5.21
N THR A 508 -21.75 -4.57 -4.36
CA THR A 508 -20.61 -3.64 -4.44
C THR A 508 -19.96 -3.65 -5.84
N GLY A 509 -19.80 -4.83 -6.44
CA GLY A 509 -19.29 -4.99 -7.81
C GLY A 509 -20.20 -4.42 -8.90
N LEU A 510 -21.53 -4.42 -8.69
CA LEU A 510 -22.49 -3.76 -9.57
C LEU A 510 -22.39 -2.24 -9.43
N CYS A 511 -22.34 -1.71 -8.21
CA CYS A 511 -22.19 -0.27 -7.95
C CYS A 511 -20.93 0.30 -8.61
N LEU A 512 -19.83 -0.45 -8.67
CA LEU A 512 -18.61 -0.01 -9.37
C LEU A 512 -18.83 0.14 -10.89
N GLN A 513 -19.80 -0.56 -11.47
CA GLN A 513 -20.09 -0.51 -12.91
C GLN A 513 -21.19 0.49 -13.27
N ASP A 514 -22.18 0.63 -12.39
CA ASP A 514 -23.38 1.42 -12.61
C ASP A 514 -23.50 2.50 -11.54
N VAL A 515 -23.18 3.72 -11.94
CA VAL A 515 -23.13 4.90 -11.07
C VAL A 515 -24.13 5.93 -11.52
N ASP A 516 -24.74 6.62 -10.56
CA ASP A 516 -25.50 7.82 -10.84
C ASP A 516 -24.53 9.00 -11.04
N ASP A 517 -24.28 9.32 -12.31
CA ASP A 517 -23.41 10.41 -12.72
C ASP A 517 -24.17 11.74 -12.93
N HIS A 518 -25.44 11.86 -12.53
CA HIS A 518 -26.20 13.12 -12.66
C HIS A 518 -25.53 14.32 -11.97
N SER A 519 -24.64 14.07 -11.00
CA SER A 519 -23.90 15.09 -10.26
C SER A 519 -22.37 15.01 -10.42
N GLY A 520 -21.84 14.16 -11.32
CA GLY A 520 -20.38 13.97 -11.48
C GLY A 520 -19.65 13.39 -10.26
N MET A 521 -20.39 12.84 -9.29
CA MET A 521 -19.87 12.30 -8.03
C MET A 521 -19.76 10.76 -8.04
N SER A 522 -20.23 10.11 -9.11
CA SER A 522 -20.26 8.66 -9.30
C SER A 522 -20.70 7.90 -8.05
N LEU A 523 -21.87 8.27 -7.53
CA LEU A 523 -22.45 7.65 -6.35
C LEU A 523 -23.28 6.42 -6.74
N PRO A 524 -23.33 5.38 -5.89
CA PRO A 524 -24.26 4.28 -6.11
C PRO A 524 -25.72 4.76 -6.09
N SER A 525 -26.51 4.32 -7.08
CA SER A 525 -27.95 4.59 -7.14
C SER A 525 -28.69 4.08 -5.88
N SER A 526 -29.78 4.74 -5.51
CA SER A 526 -30.65 4.32 -4.39
C SER A 526 -31.17 2.89 -4.56
N MET A 527 -31.34 2.43 -5.80
CA MET A 527 -31.71 1.05 -6.11
C MET A 527 -30.75 0.03 -5.47
N TYR A 528 -29.44 0.31 -5.50
CA TYR A 528 -28.45 -0.59 -4.90
C TYR A 528 -28.46 -0.55 -3.37
N LYS A 529 -28.86 0.58 -2.77
CA LYS A 529 -29.07 0.69 -1.33
C LYS A 529 -30.20 -0.25 -0.88
N ASP A 530 -31.32 -0.22 -1.58
CA ASP A 530 -32.46 -1.08 -1.29
C ASP A 530 -32.15 -2.55 -1.56
N MET A 531 -31.43 -2.84 -2.64
CA MET A 531 -30.97 -4.20 -2.96
C MET A 531 -30.02 -4.76 -1.89
N LEU A 532 -29.08 -3.95 -1.39
CA LEU A 532 -28.13 -4.36 -0.36
C LEU A 532 -28.82 -4.62 0.98
N THR A 533 -29.67 -3.70 1.43
CA THR A 533 -30.40 -3.85 2.71
C THR A 533 -31.39 -5.01 2.66
N SER A 534 -32.02 -5.29 1.52
CA SER A 534 -32.98 -6.40 1.37
C SER A 534 -32.31 -7.78 1.21
N SER A 535 -31.05 -7.83 0.76
CA SER A 535 -30.35 -9.10 0.48
C SER A 535 -29.57 -9.65 1.67
N VAL A 536 -29.30 -8.82 2.69
CA VAL A 536 -28.60 -9.22 3.91
C VAL A 536 -29.61 -9.44 5.05
N PRO A 537 -29.77 -10.67 5.56
CA PRO A 537 -30.64 -10.94 6.72
C PRO A 537 -30.24 -10.10 7.93
N GLN A 538 -31.23 -9.64 8.71
CA GLN A 538 -31.00 -8.74 9.85
C GLN A 538 -30.04 -9.31 10.88
N ASP A 539 -30.07 -10.62 11.11
CA ASP A 539 -29.18 -11.36 12.02
C ASP A 539 -27.77 -11.57 11.46
N HIS A 540 -27.55 -11.34 10.16
CA HIS A 540 -26.24 -11.40 9.51
C HIS A 540 -25.56 -10.04 9.34
N VAL A 541 -26.28 -8.92 9.53
CA VAL A 541 -25.80 -7.55 9.24
C VAL A 541 -24.44 -7.24 9.87
N ASP A 542 -24.28 -7.44 11.18
CA ASP A 542 -23.02 -7.14 11.89
C ASP A 542 -21.86 -8.02 11.37
N GLY A 543 -22.16 -9.26 11.00
CA GLY A 543 -21.17 -10.19 10.42
C GLY A 543 -20.75 -9.80 9.01
N VAL A 544 -21.69 -9.31 8.19
CA VAL A 544 -21.38 -8.79 6.86
C VAL A 544 -20.58 -7.49 6.98
N ILE A 545 -20.97 -6.56 7.84
CA ILE A 545 -20.23 -5.30 8.07
C ILE A 545 -18.77 -5.59 8.46
N SER A 546 -18.55 -6.47 9.44
CA SER A 546 -17.21 -6.85 9.88
C SER A 546 -16.41 -7.56 8.79
N SER A 547 -17.06 -8.38 7.95
CA SER A 547 -16.42 -9.04 6.80
C SER A 547 -16.02 -8.05 5.70
N LEU A 548 -16.89 -7.11 5.33
CA LEU A 548 -16.56 -6.08 4.35
C LEU A 548 -15.41 -5.18 4.84
N ALA A 549 -15.40 -4.82 6.12
CA ALA A 549 -14.29 -4.09 6.73
C ALA A 549 -12.99 -4.93 6.73
N TYR A 550 -13.11 -6.24 6.98
CA TYR A 550 -11.98 -7.17 6.93
C TYR A 550 -11.32 -7.21 5.56
N LEU A 551 -12.12 -7.26 4.49
CA LEU A 551 -11.64 -7.17 3.11
C LEU A 551 -11.03 -5.80 2.82
N ARG A 552 -11.73 -4.70 3.14
CA ARG A 552 -11.30 -3.32 2.91
C ARG A 552 -9.88 -3.08 3.46
N ASP A 553 -9.66 -3.50 4.70
CA ASP A 553 -8.39 -3.32 5.42
C ASP A 553 -7.30 -4.28 4.93
N ARG A 554 -7.60 -5.23 4.05
CA ARG A 554 -6.63 -6.22 3.52
C ARG A 554 -6.40 -6.11 2.01
N ILE A 555 -6.97 -5.09 1.38
CA ILE A 555 -6.57 -4.66 0.03
C ILE A 555 -5.15 -4.10 0.13
N GLY A 556 -4.19 -4.84 -0.39
CA GLY A 556 -2.78 -4.44 -0.47
C GLY A 556 -2.44 -3.85 -1.84
N VAL A 557 -1.62 -2.81 -1.86
CA VAL A 557 -1.11 -2.17 -3.07
C VAL A 557 0.38 -2.52 -3.24
N PRO A 558 0.87 -2.85 -4.44
CA PRO A 558 0.14 -3.00 -5.70
C PRO A 558 -0.39 -4.43 -5.92
N ARG A 559 -0.36 -5.29 -4.88
CA ARG A 559 -0.70 -6.72 -4.97
C ARG A 559 -2.08 -6.96 -5.57
N ASP A 560 -3.08 -6.27 -5.02
CA ASP A 560 -4.47 -6.49 -5.35
C ASP A 560 -4.90 -5.52 -6.45
N LEU A 561 -4.59 -4.23 -6.31
CA LEU A 561 -4.91 -3.16 -7.26
C LEU A 561 -3.83 -2.06 -7.23
N PRO A 562 -3.65 -1.26 -8.32
CA PRO A 562 -2.99 0.04 -8.24
C PRO A 562 -3.72 0.96 -7.26
N LEU A 563 -2.99 1.90 -6.64
CA LEU A 563 -3.54 2.79 -5.59
C LEU A 563 -4.83 3.50 -6.03
N ALA A 564 -4.85 4.05 -7.25
CA ALA A 564 -6.03 4.75 -7.78
C ALA A 564 -7.28 3.86 -7.76
N SER A 565 -7.20 2.62 -8.26
CA SER A 565 -8.31 1.66 -8.22
C SER A 565 -8.61 1.12 -6.81
N ALA A 566 -7.58 0.95 -5.98
CA ALA A 566 -7.74 0.49 -4.60
C ALA A 566 -8.54 1.48 -3.75
N ARG A 567 -8.35 2.79 -3.95
CA ARG A 567 -9.15 3.84 -3.29
C ARG A 567 -10.65 3.69 -3.60
N TYR A 568 -11.00 3.48 -4.87
CA TYR A 568 -12.39 3.23 -5.27
C TYR A 568 -12.95 1.97 -4.61
N LEU A 569 -12.24 0.84 -4.63
CA LEU A 569 -12.73 -0.37 -3.99
C LEU A 569 -12.94 -0.19 -2.48
N ARG A 570 -11.99 0.46 -1.78
CA ARG A 570 -12.12 0.77 -0.35
C ARG A 570 -13.31 1.69 -0.06
N ALA A 571 -13.53 2.70 -0.89
CA ALA A 571 -14.65 3.64 -0.74
C ALA A 571 -16.02 2.98 -0.99
N TYR A 572 -16.13 2.11 -1.98
CA TYR A 572 -17.37 1.38 -2.26
C TYR A 572 -17.67 0.30 -1.20
N LEU A 573 -16.65 -0.30 -0.59
CA LEU A 573 -16.81 -1.15 0.59
C LEU A 573 -17.30 -0.34 1.80
N ASN A 574 -16.77 0.86 2.02
CA ASN A 574 -17.27 1.77 3.06
C ASN A 574 -18.73 2.19 2.80
N TRP A 575 -19.10 2.53 1.57
CA TRP A 575 -20.49 2.79 1.21
C TRP A 575 -21.43 1.62 1.56
N ALA A 576 -21.01 0.38 1.28
CA ALA A 576 -21.78 -0.81 1.61
C ALA A 576 -21.90 -1.00 3.14
N ILE A 577 -20.82 -0.76 3.89
CA ILE A 577 -20.80 -0.78 5.35
C ILE A 577 -21.74 0.27 5.93
N ASP A 578 -21.66 1.51 5.46
CA ASP A 578 -22.49 2.62 5.95
C ASP A 578 -23.97 2.36 5.66
N THR A 579 -24.28 1.86 4.45
CA THR A 579 -25.62 1.44 4.06
C THR A 579 -26.21 0.40 5.01
N LEU A 580 -25.43 -0.64 5.35
CA LEU A 580 -25.87 -1.69 6.27
C LEU A 580 -25.94 -1.22 7.73
N THR A 581 -25.13 -0.22 8.10
CA THR A 581 -25.18 0.41 9.43
C THR A 581 -26.39 1.36 9.57
N GLY A 582 -27.01 1.75 8.45
CA GLY A 582 -28.06 2.77 8.41
C GLY A 582 -27.53 4.19 8.55
N ARG A 583 -26.26 4.42 8.22
CA ARG A 583 -25.60 5.73 8.20
C ARG A 583 -25.79 6.47 6.87
#